data_AF-A0A0K8MHE6-F1
#
_entry.id   AF-A0A0K8MHE6-F1
#
_cell.length_a   1.000
_cell.length_b   1.000
_cell.length_c   1.000
_cell.angle_alpha   90.00
_cell.angle_beta   90.00
_cell.angle_gamma   90.00
#
_symmetry.space_group_name_H-M   'P 1'
#
loop_
_entity.id
_entity.type
_entity.pdbx_description
1 polymer ?
#
loop_
_entity_poly.entity_id
_entity_poly.type
_entity_poly.pdbx_seq_one_letter_code
_entity_poly.pdbx_strand_id
1 'polypeptide(L)'
;MNSNIDGRTLLSPVFINYNFTYILNNILFPHPKSTWMEQIEIIQTKHNISIESYDTAIRTLKSYSYYTLVNGYQMVLETYPNSEIFIEGITIEQLGRIQSIESNISALLLHQIIVVEKYFKTLFQYQITLAFGEKHNEYLNPRKYSTTAKEDRLNIIKKLKLTVNSDKRVSSSLKKYRKEGNVPPWILVNDITFGRFREWYAISPFEVKKGLMEELNINMTKSSKENEFYQEIEFFSISMKYLLDFRNGLAHGDIINKIYPRVDNNINHLNKFYGPNVISDSEYNNGLGRKDIYGLLLILGIFLPSQEIVIFRELLESYLQLLEKEFLPLSDSRTRRILGGLPSNIMDKLNLIFGKQNYKFSSNEFEEDFDGAH
;
A
#
# COMPACT_ATOMS: atom_id res chain seq x y z
N MET A 1 52.17 -18.28 59.93
CA MET A 1 52.34 -19.07 58.70
C MET A 1 50.99 -19.68 58.36
N ASN A 2 50.43 -19.24 57.23
CA ASN A 2 49.66 -19.97 56.21
C ASN A 2 48.82 -21.20 56.63
N SER A 3 47.62 -21.44 56.13
CA SER A 3 46.72 -20.73 55.20
C SER A 3 45.50 -21.62 54.97
N ASN A 4 44.34 -20.98 54.90
CA ASN A 4 43.18 -21.24 54.04
C ASN A 4 42.60 -22.66 53.90
N ILE A 5 41.41 -22.77 54.50
CA ILE A 5 40.30 -23.63 54.07
C ILE A 5 39.68 -22.95 52.85
N ASP A 6 39.75 -23.56 51.67
CA ASP A 6 38.96 -23.13 50.51
C ASP A 6 38.08 -24.29 50.03
N GLY A 7 36.78 -24.15 50.30
CA GLY A 7 35.74 -24.99 49.74
C GLY A 7 35.50 -24.63 48.27
N ARG A 8 35.75 -25.59 47.37
CA ARG A 8 35.25 -25.53 45.99
C ARG A 8 34.13 -26.54 45.83
N THR A 9 32.91 -26.03 45.85
CA THR A 9 31.71 -26.69 45.36
C THR A 9 31.92 -27.05 43.89
N LEU A 10 31.99 -28.34 43.58
CA LEU A 10 32.02 -28.85 42.22
C LEU A 10 30.68 -28.54 41.54
N LEU A 11 30.66 -27.55 40.66
CA LEU A 11 29.55 -27.34 39.73
C LEU A 11 29.43 -28.58 38.84
N SER A 12 28.22 -29.12 38.73
CA SER A 12 27.98 -30.36 37.97
C SER A 12 28.39 -30.21 36.49
N PRO A 13 28.87 -31.27 35.82
CA PRO A 13 29.31 -31.23 34.42
C PRO A 13 28.22 -30.83 33.42
N VAL A 14 26.95 -30.85 33.85
CA VAL A 14 25.79 -30.55 33.00
C VAL A 14 25.66 -29.04 32.70
N PHE A 15 26.07 -28.17 33.63
CA PHE A 15 25.98 -26.71 33.45
C PHE A 15 27.08 -26.14 32.56
N ILE A 16 28.26 -26.77 32.53
CA ILE A 16 29.39 -26.32 31.72
C ILE A 16 29.12 -26.58 30.23
N ASN A 17 28.42 -27.68 29.91
CA ASN A 17 28.15 -28.07 28.53
C ASN A 17 27.12 -27.18 27.84
N TYR A 18 26.09 -26.68 28.55
CA TYR A 18 25.09 -25.79 27.95
C TYR A 18 25.68 -24.44 27.52
N ASN A 19 26.48 -23.82 28.38
CA ASN A 19 27.14 -22.55 28.08
C ASN A 19 28.15 -22.67 26.94
N PHE A 20 28.93 -23.76 26.89
CA PHE A 20 29.88 -23.97 25.79
C PHE A 20 29.17 -24.19 24.45
N THR A 21 28.10 -24.97 24.43
CA THR A 21 27.32 -25.23 23.20
C THR A 21 26.59 -23.97 22.72
N TYR A 22 26.08 -23.14 23.64
CA TYR A 22 25.45 -21.86 23.31
C TYR A 22 26.45 -20.83 22.75
N ILE A 23 27.65 -20.73 23.33
CA ILE A 23 28.72 -19.84 22.84
C ILE A 23 29.22 -20.31 21.48
N LEU A 24 29.48 -21.61 21.29
CA LEU A 24 29.88 -22.17 19.99
C LEU A 24 28.81 -21.98 18.92
N ASN A 25 27.53 -22.16 19.24
CA ASN A 25 26.44 -21.92 18.31
C ASN A 25 26.33 -20.43 17.91
N ASN A 26 26.55 -19.48 18.82
CA ASN A 26 26.55 -18.05 18.50
C ASN A 26 27.76 -17.63 17.62
N ILE A 27 28.91 -18.32 17.75
CA ILE A 27 30.10 -18.06 16.94
C ILE A 27 29.95 -18.66 15.53
N LEU A 28 29.35 -19.86 15.42
CA LEU A 28 29.16 -20.57 14.15
C LEU A 28 27.91 -20.11 13.39
N PHE A 29 26.88 -19.66 14.10
CA PHE A 29 25.64 -19.12 13.55
C PHE A 29 25.38 -17.77 14.23
N PRO A 30 25.68 -16.63 13.58
CA PRO A 30 25.53 -15.30 14.19
C PRO A 30 24.07 -14.95 14.57
N HIS A 31 23.10 -15.77 14.17
CA HIS A 31 21.69 -15.69 14.57
C HIS A 31 21.14 -17.11 14.84
N PRO A 32 21.46 -17.74 15.97
CA PRO A 32 20.91 -19.05 16.29
C PRO A 32 19.40 -18.91 16.54
N LYS A 33 18.65 -19.98 16.22
CA LYS A 33 17.21 -20.02 16.43
C LYS A 33 16.93 -19.93 17.94
N SER A 34 16.33 -18.82 18.38
CA SER A 34 15.87 -18.67 19.76
C SER A 34 14.63 -19.51 20.03
N THR A 35 14.55 -20.09 21.22
CA THR A 35 13.34 -20.76 21.70
C THR A 35 12.25 -19.73 22.03
N TRP A 36 10.99 -20.17 22.16
CA TRP A 36 9.90 -19.25 22.55
C TRP A 36 10.14 -18.60 23.92
N MET A 37 10.72 -19.35 24.86
CA MET A 37 11.03 -18.83 26.19
C MET A 37 12.16 -17.80 26.14
N GLU A 38 13.21 -18.05 25.36
CA GLU A 38 14.30 -17.08 25.13
C GLU A 38 13.77 -15.81 24.46
N GLN A 39 12.85 -15.92 23.49
CA GLN A 39 12.22 -14.74 22.89
C GLN A 39 11.44 -13.93 23.92
N ILE A 40 10.67 -14.58 24.79
CA ILE A 40 9.94 -13.91 25.88
C ILE A 40 10.90 -13.23 26.85
N GLU A 41 12.00 -13.89 27.21
CA GLU A 41 13.01 -13.29 28.07
C GLU A 41 13.62 -12.03 27.44
N ILE A 42 13.95 -12.04 26.15
CA ILE A 42 14.46 -10.86 25.42
C ILE A 42 13.40 -9.76 25.37
N ILE A 43 12.14 -10.10 25.08
CA ILE A 43 10.99 -9.16 25.06
C ILE A 43 10.87 -8.41 26.40
N GLN A 44 10.98 -9.13 27.52
CA GLN A 44 10.87 -8.53 28.85
C GLN A 44 12.12 -7.76 29.26
N THR A 45 13.30 -8.36 29.12
CA THR A 45 14.56 -7.83 29.69
C THR A 45 15.19 -6.74 28.83
N LYS A 46 15.14 -6.88 27.50
CA LYS A 46 15.77 -5.95 26.56
C LYS A 46 14.81 -4.87 26.08
N HIS A 47 13.58 -5.26 25.75
CA HIS A 47 12.62 -4.38 25.08
C HIS A 47 11.60 -3.73 26.02
N ASN A 48 11.58 -4.08 27.32
CA ASN A 48 10.60 -3.57 28.28
C ASN A 48 9.13 -3.83 27.88
N ILE A 49 8.88 -4.96 27.23
CA ILE A 49 7.52 -5.38 26.85
C ILE A 49 7.06 -6.43 27.87
N SER A 50 5.90 -6.19 28.47
CA SER A 50 5.29 -7.10 29.44
C SER A 50 4.59 -8.28 28.75
N ILE A 51 4.23 -9.30 29.53
CA ILE A 51 3.40 -10.41 29.07
C ILE A 51 2.19 -10.55 30.00
N GLU A 52 1.03 -10.89 29.45
CA GLU A 52 -0.14 -11.22 30.26
C GLU A 52 0.05 -12.61 30.92
N SER A 53 0.54 -13.58 30.16
CA SER A 53 0.93 -14.90 30.65
C SER A 53 1.88 -15.59 29.67
N TYR A 54 2.64 -16.60 30.12
CA TYR A 54 3.50 -17.37 29.22
C TYR A 54 2.72 -18.08 28.11
N ASP A 55 1.52 -18.60 28.40
CA ASP A 55 0.72 -19.30 27.40
C ASP A 55 0.21 -18.35 26.29
N THR A 56 -0.33 -17.19 26.68
CA THR A 56 -0.81 -16.17 25.75
C THR A 56 0.33 -15.56 24.94
N ALA A 57 1.48 -15.32 25.55
CA ALA A 57 2.67 -14.82 24.87
C ALA A 57 3.18 -15.81 23.82
N ILE A 58 3.27 -17.11 24.17
CA ILE A 58 3.67 -18.16 23.22
C ILE A 58 2.65 -18.27 22.07
N ARG A 59 1.34 -18.22 22.35
CA ARG A 59 0.31 -18.23 21.30
C ARG A 59 0.43 -17.02 20.38
N THR A 60 0.74 -15.87 20.92
CA THR A 60 0.93 -14.63 20.14
C THR A 60 2.15 -14.74 19.24
N LEU A 61 3.29 -15.19 19.76
CA LEU A 61 4.53 -15.40 18.99
C LEU A 61 4.42 -16.51 17.92
N LYS A 62 3.54 -17.50 18.14
CA LYS A 62 3.19 -18.50 17.12
C LYS A 62 2.33 -17.92 16.00
N SER A 63 1.49 -16.93 16.30
CA SER A 63 0.60 -16.29 15.34
C SER A 63 1.32 -15.23 14.51
N TYR A 64 2.19 -14.45 15.16
CA TYR A 64 2.99 -13.39 14.56
C TYR A 64 4.42 -13.50 15.06
N SER A 65 5.38 -13.51 14.14
CA SER A 65 6.79 -13.68 14.50
C SER A 65 7.29 -12.56 15.42
N TYR A 66 8.29 -12.86 16.26
CA TYR A 66 9.02 -11.85 17.04
C TYR A 66 9.43 -10.65 16.17
N TYR A 67 9.95 -10.92 14.97
CA TYR A 67 10.39 -9.87 14.04
C TYR A 67 9.23 -8.95 13.64
N THR A 68 8.06 -9.53 13.36
CA THR A 68 6.85 -8.77 13.03
C THR A 68 6.40 -7.91 14.21
N LEU A 69 6.32 -8.47 15.42
CA LEU A 69 5.77 -7.76 16.58
C LEU A 69 6.75 -6.74 17.18
N VAL A 70 8.00 -7.13 17.40
CA VAL A 70 8.97 -6.25 18.06
C VAL A 70 9.55 -5.29 17.02
N ASN A 71 10.29 -5.80 16.01
CA ASN A 71 10.97 -4.93 15.05
C ASN A 71 9.99 -4.15 14.16
N GLY A 72 8.75 -4.64 14.00
CA GLY A 72 7.68 -3.95 13.28
C GLY A 72 7.28 -2.62 13.90
N TYR A 73 7.07 -2.61 15.21
CA TYR A 73 6.52 -1.46 15.93
C TYR A 73 7.55 -0.68 16.74
N GLN A 74 8.77 -1.21 16.87
CA GLN A 74 9.88 -0.62 17.61
C GLN A 74 10.03 0.89 17.37
N MET A 75 10.22 1.32 16.12
CA MET A 75 10.44 2.74 15.79
C MET A 75 9.31 3.67 16.27
N VAL A 76 8.07 3.16 16.40
CA VAL A 76 6.90 3.95 16.81
C VAL A 76 6.69 3.92 18.32
N LEU A 77 7.10 2.83 18.97
CA LEU A 77 6.77 2.52 20.37
C LEU A 77 7.98 2.58 21.31
N GLU A 78 9.16 2.89 20.80
CA GLU A 78 10.34 3.21 21.61
C GLU A 78 10.14 4.47 22.46
N THR A 79 10.63 4.42 23.69
CA THR A 79 10.62 5.56 24.63
C THR A 79 11.54 6.69 24.16
N TYR A 80 12.70 6.31 23.60
CA TYR A 80 13.67 7.24 23.01
C TYR A 80 14.13 6.70 21.65
N PRO A 81 14.43 7.57 20.67
CA PRO A 81 14.85 7.11 19.35
C PRO A 81 16.07 6.18 19.42
N ASN A 82 15.95 4.99 18.83
CA ASN A 82 16.98 3.94 18.78
C ASN A 82 17.33 3.32 20.14
N SER A 83 16.46 3.43 21.16
CA SER A 83 16.71 2.77 22.45
C SER A 83 16.42 1.28 22.44
N GLU A 84 15.61 0.80 21.50
CA GLU A 84 14.97 -0.52 21.51
C GLU A 84 14.07 -0.79 22.73
N ILE A 85 13.87 0.20 23.61
CA ILE A 85 13.08 0.09 24.84
C ILE A 85 11.70 0.67 24.61
N PHE A 86 10.67 -0.17 24.68
CA PHE A 86 9.29 0.20 24.45
C PHE A 86 8.70 0.99 25.61
N ILE A 87 7.65 1.75 25.32
CA ILE A 87 6.85 2.47 26.32
C ILE A 87 6.33 1.53 27.41
N GLU A 88 6.21 2.07 28.62
CA GLU A 88 5.78 1.30 29.78
C GLU A 88 4.34 0.79 29.63
N GLY A 89 4.11 -0.43 30.12
CA GLY A 89 2.78 -1.05 30.19
C GLY A 89 2.32 -1.76 28.91
N ILE A 90 3.10 -1.73 27.82
CA ILE A 90 2.74 -2.48 26.61
C ILE A 90 3.03 -3.98 26.78
N THR A 91 2.08 -4.81 26.34
CA THR A 91 2.21 -6.26 26.35
C THR A 91 2.44 -6.83 24.95
N ILE A 92 3.08 -8.00 24.86
CA ILE A 92 3.23 -8.70 23.57
C ILE A 92 1.88 -9.10 22.99
N GLU A 93 0.90 -9.43 23.84
CA GLU A 93 -0.48 -9.73 23.44
C GLU A 93 -1.17 -8.51 22.83
N GLN A 94 -1.00 -7.31 23.40
CA GLN A 94 -1.48 -6.05 22.78
C GLN A 94 -0.86 -5.83 21.41
N LEU A 95 0.46 -6.04 21.25
CA LEU A 95 1.11 -5.96 19.93
C LEU A 95 0.50 -6.96 18.94
N GLY A 96 0.16 -8.17 19.40
CA GLY A 96 -0.57 -9.16 18.59
C GLY A 96 -1.94 -8.67 18.13
N ARG A 97 -2.70 -7.99 19.00
CA ARG A 97 -4.01 -7.41 18.65
C ARG A 97 -3.87 -6.24 17.68
N ILE A 98 -2.89 -5.36 17.89
CA ILE A 98 -2.55 -4.27 16.96
C ILE A 98 -2.19 -4.83 15.58
N GLN A 99 -1.32 -5.85 15.53
CA GLN A 99 -0.95 -6.51 14.28
C GLN A 99 -2.15 -7.14 13.57
N SER A 100 -3.08 -7.71 14.31
CA SER A 100 -4.32 -8.25 13.73
C SER A 100 -5.16 -7.16 13.08
N ILE A 101 -5.38 -6.03 13.77
CA ILE A 101 -6.13 -4.89 13.24
C ILE A 101 -5.43 -4.31 12.02
N GLU A 102 -4.13 -4.06 12.10
CA GLU A 102 -3.34 -3.54 10.98
C GLU A 102 -3.39 -4.48 9.77
N SER A 103 -3.30 -5.80 9.97
CA SER A 103 -3.39 -6.77 8.88
C SER A 103 -4.74 -6.70 8.14
N ASN A 104 -5.83 -6.42 8.87
CA ASN A 104 -7.14 -6.19 8.28
C ASN A 104 -7.21 -4.86 7.52
N ILE A 105 -6.61 -3.78 8.05
CA ILE A 105 -6.46 -2.51 7.32
C ILE A 105 -5.63 -2.71 6.04
N SER A 106 -4.52 -3.44 6.11
CA SER A 106 -3.67 -3.77 4.98
C SER A 106 -4.44 -4.53 3.89
N ALA A 107 -5.25 -5.51 4.27
CA ALA A 107 -6.10 -6.26 3.35
C ALA A 107 -7.16 -5.34 2.69
N LEU A 108 -7.79 -4.47 3.48
CA LEU A 108 -8.76 -3.49 2.99
C LEU A 108 -8.12 -2.54 1.98
N LEU A 109 -6.97 -1.94 2.30
CA LEU A 109 -6.24 -1.04 1.40
C LEU A 109 -5.80 -1.76 0.12
N LEU A 110 -5.25 -2.96 0.23
CA LEU A 110 -4.83 -3.75 -0.94
C LEU A 110 -6.02 -4.05 -1.85
N HIS A 111 -7.16 -4.41 -1.29
CA HIS A 111 -8.39 -4.62 -2.06
C HIS A 111 -8.78 -3.35 -2.83
N GLN A 112 -8.82 -2.20 -2.16
CA GLN A 112 -9.20 -0.95 -2.82
C GLN A 112 -8.20 -0.53 -3.91
N ILE A 113 -6.89 -0.73 -3.71
CA ILE A 113 -5.91 -0.47 -4.76
C ILE A 113 -6.13 -1.39 -5.98
N ILE A 114 -6.51 -2.66 -5.77
CA ILE A 114 -6.84 -3.58 -6.87
C ILE A 114 -8.09 -3.10 -7.62
N VAL A 115 -9.09 -2.56 -6.92
CA VAL A 115 -10.28 -1.99 -7.56
C VAL A 115 -9.89 -0.80 -8.44
N VAL A 116 -9.10 0.14 -7.91
CA VAL A 116 -8.58 1.29 -8.67
C VAL A 116 -7.74 0.85 -9.88
N GLU A 117 -6.86 -0.15 -9.71
CA GLU A 117 -6.06 -0.71 -10.81
C GLU A 117 -6.95 -1.24 -11.94
N LYS A 118 -8.00 -2.01 -11.61
CA LYS A 118 -8.95 -2.54 -12.59
C LYS A 118 -9.72 -1.41 -13.28
N TYR A 119 -10.13 -0.41 -12.52
CA TYR A 119 -10.82 0.76 -13.04
C TYR A 119 -9.95 1.50 -14.07
N PHE A 120 -8.69 1.82 -13.73
CA PHE A 120 -7.75 2.47 -14.64
C PHE A 120 -7.50 1.65 -15.92
N LYS A 121 -7.31 0.33 -15.78
CA LYS A 121 -7.12 -0.57 -16.92
C LYS A 121 -8.34 -0.60 -17.84
N THR A 122 -9.54 -0.55 -17.27
CA THR A 122 -10.80 -0.59 -18.01
C THR A 122 -11.00 0.67 -18.85
N LEU A 123 -10.73 1.85 -18.29
CA LEU A 123 -10.80 3.10 -19.04
C LEU A 123 -9.68 3.18 -20.08
N PHE A 124 -8.46 2.80 -19.72
CA PHE A 124 -7.33 2.84 -20.64
C PHE A 124 -7.49 1.90 -21.85
N GLN A 125 -7.99 0.68 -21.65
CA GLN A 125 -8.16 -0.25 -22.77
C GLN A 125 -9.22 0.24 -23.75
N TYR A 126 -10.24 0.96 -23.27
CA TYR A 126 -11.21 1.65 -24.12
C TYR A 126 -10.54 2.74 -24.95
N GLN A 127 -9.76 3.62 -24.32
CA GLN A 127 -9.03 4.69 -25.03
C GLN A 127 -8.01 4.17 -26.04
N ILE A 128 -7.31 3.07 -25.74
CA ILE A 128 -6.42 2.39 -26.70
C ILE A 128 -7.20 1.84 -27.88
N THR A 129 -8.36 1.25 -27.64
CA THR A 129 -9.21 0.69 -28.70
C THR A 129 -9.70 1.80 -29.64
N LEU A 130 -10.18 2.92 -29.10
CA LEU A 130 -10.60 4.08 -29.88
C LEU A 130 -9.45 4.65 -30.73
N ALA A 131 -8.27 4.81 -30.15
CA ALA A 131 -7.14 5.42 -30.84
C ALA A 131 -6.51 4.50 -31.89
N PHE A 132 -6.41 3.20 -31.60
CA PHE A 132 -5.54 2.30 -32.37
C PHE A 132 -6.22 1.07 -32.96
N GLY A 133 -7.50 0.82 -32.65
CA GLY A 133 -8.25 -0.36 -33.06
C GLY A 133 -8.07 -1.57 -32.15
N GLU A 134 -8.85 -2.61 -32.42
CA GLU A 134 -8.97 -3.82 -31.59
C GLU A 134 -7.87 -4.86 -31.88
N LYS A 135 -7.19 -4.76 -33.03
CA LYS A 135 -6.23 -5.78 -33.47
C LYS A 135 -4.88 -5.58 -32.79
N HIS A 136 -4.37 -6.62 -32.12
CA HIS A 136 -3.06 -6.53 -31.43
C HIS A 136 -1.90 -6.14 -32.34
N ASN A 137 -1.92 -6.50 -33.62
CA ASN A 137 -0.90 -6.06 -34.57
C ASN A 137 -0.96 -4.55 -34.85
N GLU A 138 -2.13 -3.93 -34.69
CA GLU A 138 -2.34 -2.50 -34.89
C GLU A 138 -2.04 -1.72 -33.61
N TYR A 139 -2.68 -2.08 -32.49
CA TYR A 139 -2.50 -1.35 -31.23
C TYR A 139 -1.17 -1.64 -30.54
N LEU A 140 -0.47 -2.74 -30.85
CA LEU A 140 0.93 -2.98 -30.41
C LEU A 140 1.96 -2.59 -31.49
N ASN A 141 1.62 -1.68 -32.40
CA ASN A 141 2.61 -1.09 -33.30
C ASN A 141 3.41 -0.01 -32.55
N PRO A 142 4.74 -0.18 -32.34
CA PRO A 142 5.54 0.81 -31.61
C PRO A 142 5.50 2.21 -32.22
N ARG A 143 5.21 2.36 -33.52
CA ARG A 143 5.14 3.66 -34.20
C ARG A 143 3.96 4.52 -33.73
N LYS A 144 2.93 3.93 -33.14
CA LYS A 144 1.76 4.65 -32.58
C LYS A 144 2.01 5.23 -31.18
N TYR A 145 3.16 4.93 -30.58
CA TYR A 145 3.52 5.34 -29.21
C TYR A 145 4.63 6.38 -29.20
N SER A 146 4.61 7.23 -28.18
CA SER A 146 5.50 8.38 -28.04
C SER A 146 6.98 7.97 -27.95
N THR A 147 7.85 8.72 -28.65
CA THR A 147 9.30 8.62 -28.56
C THR A 147 9.92 9.48 -27.47
N THR A 148 9.15 10.41 -26.89
CA THR A 148 9.66 11.38 -25.90
C THR A 148 9.52 10.88 -24.45
N ALA A 149 8.86 9.73 -24.25
CA ALA A 149 8.79 9.09 -22.96
C ALA A 149 10.19 8.66 -22.47
N LYS A 150 10.42 8.71 -21.16
CA LYS A 150 11.69 8.27 -20.56
C LYS A 150 11.87 6.75 -20.70
N GLU A 151 10.77 6.03 -20.73
CA GLU A 151 10.74 4.58 -20.82
C GLU A 151 11.06 4.05 -22.23
N ASP A 152 11.70 2.89 -22.28
CA ASP A 152 12.01 2.22 -23.54
C ASP A 152 10.74 1.63 -24.18
N ARG A 153 10.13 2.43 -25.07
CA ARG A 153 8.96 2.08 -25.88
C ARG A 153 9.11 0.74 -26.60
N LEU A 154 10.26 0.48 -27.24
CA LEU A 154 10.44 -0.74 -28.02
C LEU A 154 10.42 -1.97 -27.12
N ASN A 155 11.10 -1.88 -25.97
CA ASN A 155 11.11 -2.94 -24.98
C ASN A 155 9.74 -3.15 -24.32
N ILE A 156 9.00 -2.08 -24.00
CA ILE A 156 7.66 -2.18 -23.43
C ILE A 156 6.71 -2.88 -24.40
N ILE A 157 6.67 -2.46 -25.66
CA ILE A 157 5.83 -3.09 -26.69
C ILE A 157 6.26 -4.54 -26.94
N LYS A 158 7.57 -4.81 -26.97
CA LYS A 158 8.09 -6.20 -27.05
C LYS A 158 7.55 -7.06 -25.90
N LYS A 159 7.59 -6.55 -24.67
CA LYS A 159 7.06 -7.28 -23.49
C LYS A 159 5.55 -7.50 -23.56
N LEU A 160 4.77 -6.54 -24.04
CA LEU A 160 3.33 -6.72 -24.28
C LEU A 160 3.06 -7.79 -25.35
N LYS A 161 3.82 -7.78 -26.46
CA LYS A 161 3.73 -8.83 -27.49
C LYS A 161 4.13 -10.21 -26.95
N LEU A 162 5.11 -10.28 -26.05
CA LEU A 162 5.46 -11.53 -25.37
C LEU A 162 4.30 -12.03 -24.52
N THR A 163 3.59 -11.17 -23.77
CA THR A 163 2.38 -11.56 -23.05
C THR A 163 1.30 -12.06 -24.01
N VAL A 164 1.04 -11.33 -25.10
CA VAL A 164 0.06 -11.72 -26.14
C VAL A 164 0.38 -13.09 -26.73
N ASN A 165 1.66 -13.50 -26.81
CA ASN A 165 2.09 -14.77 -27.40
C ASN A 165 2.50 -15.86 -26.38
N SER A 166 2.47 -15.59 -25.07
CA SER A 166 2.92 -16.55 -24.04
C SER A 166 1.88 -17.62 -23.73
N ASP A 167 2.25 -18.89 -23.67
CA ASP A 167 1.36 -19.96 -23.16
C ASP A 167 1.42 -20.15 -21.65
N LYS A 168 2.43 -19.54 -21.01
CA LYS A 168 2.70 -19.64 -19.58
C LYS A 168 2.15 -18.43 -18.85
N ARG A 169 1.51 -18.67 -17.70
CA ARG A 169 1.05 -17.64 -16.76
C ARG A 169 0.15 -16.56 -17.41
N VAL A 170 -0.72 -17.00 -18.32
CA VAL A 170 -1.77 -16.18 -18.93
C VAL A 170 -3.13 -16.83 -18.72
N SER A 171 -4.17 -16.01 -18.74
CA SER A 171 -5.57 -16.40 -18.58
C SER A 171 -6.04 -17.35 -19.68
N SER A 172 -7.07 -18.14 -19.37
CA SER A 172 -7.78 -18.97 -20.35
C SER A 172 -8.41 -18.11 -21.46
N SER A 173 -8.94 -16.94 -21.09
CA SER A 173 -9.50 -15.96 -22.02
C SER A 173 -8.48 -15.53 -23.07
N LEU A 174 -7.28 -15.11 -22.66
CA LEU A 174 -6.24 -14.69 -23.60
C LEU A 174 -5.85 -15.83 -24.54
N LYS A 175 -5.72 -17.07 -24.03
CA LYS A 175 -5.44 -18.24 -24.87
C LYS A 175 -6.54 -18.49 -25.91
N LYS A 176 -7.81 -18.33 -25.55
CA LYS A 176 -8.96 -18.49 -26.46
C LYS A 176 -8.92 -17.46 -27.58
N TYR A 177 -8.85 -16.18 -27.22
CA TYR A 177 -8.80 -15.07 -28.18
C TYR A 177 -7.58 -15.17 -29.12
N ARG A 178 -6.41 -15.57 -28.60
CA ARG A 178 -5.23 -15.82 -29.44
C ARG A 178 -5.49 -16.88 -30.51
N LYS A 179 -6.16 -18.00 -30.16
CA LYS A 179 -6.50 -19.06 -31.12
C LYS A 179 -7.47 -18.57 -32.20
N GLU A 180 -8.33 -17.60 -31.87
CA GLU A 180 -9.23 -16.92 -32.80
C GLU A 180 -8.49 -15.88 -33.69
N GLY A 181 -7.19 -15.69 -33.49
CA GLY A 181 -6.32 -14.85 -34.32
C GLY A 181 -6.16 -13.42 -33.83
N ASN A 182 -6.82 -13.02 -32.74
CA ASN A 182 -6.66 -11.67 -32.16
C ASN A 182 -6.82 -11.65 -30.64
N VAL A 183 -5.94 -10.91 -29.95
CA VAL A 183 -6.11 -10.55 -28.54
C VAL A 183 -6.45 -9.06 -28.46
N PRO A 184 -7.68 -8.66 -28.14
CA PRO A 184 -8.04 -7.24 -27.99
C PRO A 184 -7.45 -6.58 -26.73
N PRO A 185 -7.46 -5.23 -26.63
CA PRO A 185 -6.99 -4.50 -25.45
C PRO A 185 -7.66 -4.93 -24.13
N TRP A 186 -9.00 -5.11 -24.09
CA TRP A 186 -9.75 -5.56 -22.90
C TRP A 186 -9.34 -6.95 -22.42
N ILE A 187 -8.82 -7.79 -23.31
CA ILE A 187 -8.30 -9.11 -22.94
C ILE A 187 -6.87 -8.97 -22.40
N LEU A 188 -6.01 -8.21 -23.08
CA LEU A 188 -4.61 -8.06 -22.70
C LEU A 188 -4.42 -7.42 -21.32
N VAL A 189 -5.22 -6.40 -20.96
CA VAL A 189 -5.05 -5.69 -19.67
C VAL A 189 -5.23 -6.58 -18.44
N ASN A 190 -5.96 -7.69 -18.58
CA ASN A 190 -6.17 -8.68 -17.51
C ASN A 190 -4.92 -9.54 -17.23
N ASP A 191 -4.01 -9.63 -18.20
CA ASP A 191 -2.81 -10.49 -18.15
C ASP A 191 -1.50 -9.70 -17.98
N ILE A 192 -1.60 -8.42 -17.64
CA ILE A 192 -0.45 -7.56 -17.33
C ILE A 192 -0.52 -7.08 -15.89
N THR A 193 0.64 -6.94 -15.25
CA THR A 193 0.74 -6.37 -13.89
C THR A 193 0.46 -4.87 -13.90
N PHE A 194 0.14 -4.30 -12.74
CA PHE A 194 -0.03 -2.85 -12.62
C PHE A 194 1.21 -2.06 -13.09
N GLY A 195 2.41 -2.55 -12.78
CA GLY A 195 3.66 -1.95 -13.25
C GLY A 195 3.79 -1.96 -14.78
N ARG A 196 3.37 -3.06 -15.44
CA ARG A 196 3.35 -3.15 -16.92
C ARG A 196 2.29 -2.21 -17.52
N PHE A 197 1.13 -2.09 -16.89
CA PHE A 197 0.11 -1.11 -17.26
C PHE A 197 0.65 0.33 -17.19
N ARG A 198 1.28 0.71 -16.08
CA ARG A 198 1.90 2.04 -15.91
C ARG A 198 2.93 2.34 -17.00
N GLU A 199 3.78 1.37 -17.32
CA GLU A 199 4.75 1.48 -18.42
C GLU A 199 4.06 1.68 -19.77
N TRP A 200 2.97 0.96 -20.04
CA TRP A 200 2.19 1.11 -21.26
C TRP A 200 1.50 2.48 -21.36
N TYR A 201 0.92 2.95 -20.27
CA TYR A 201 0.39 4.31 -20.16
C TYR A 201 1.48 5.36 -20.42
N ALA A 202 2.68 5.21 -19.81
CA ALA A 202 3.75 6.19 -19.91
C ALA A 202 4.17 6.48 -21.36
N ILE A 203 4.23 5.45 -22.21
CA ILE A 203 4.58 5.57 -23.64
C ILE A 203 3.39 5.95 -24.54
N SER A 204 2.17 6.00 -24.02
CA SER A 204 0.97 6.35 -24.80
C SER A 204 1.01 7.82 -25.26
N PRO A 205 0.45 8.13 -26.44
CA PRO A 205 0.39 9.51 -26.93
C PRO A 205 -0.51 10.36 -26.05
N PHE A 206 -0.37 11.69 -26.19
CA PHE A 206 -1.13 12.66 -25.40
C PHE A 206 -2.65 12.43 -25.49
N GLU A 207 -3.20 12.21 -26.68
CA GLU A 207 -4.65 12.02 -26.87
C GLU A 207 -5.21 10.84 -26.07
N VAL A 208 -4.52 9.71 -26.01
CA VAL A 208 -4.95 8.54 -25.21
C VAL A 208 -4.94 8.87 -23.71
N LYS A 209 -3.93 9.63 -23.26
CA LYS A 209 -3.82 10.04 -21.85
C LYS A 209 -4.88 11.07 -21.48
N LYS A 210 -5.12 12.03 -22.37
CA LYS A 210 -6.16 13.05 -22.24
C LYS A 210 -7.55 12.41 -22.16
N GLY A 211 -7.90 11.53 -23.10
CA GLY A 211 -9.18 10.81 -23.08
C GLY A 211 -9.36 9.99 -21.80
N LEU A 212 -8.29 9.42 -21.24
CA LEU A 212 -8.37 8.74 -19.94
C LEU A 212 -8.65 9.71 -18.78
N MET A 213 -8.04 10.90 -18.78
CA MET A 213 -8.32 11.91 -17.74
C MET A 213 -9.77 12.41 -17.81
N GLU A 214 -10.28 12.60 -19.02
CA GLU A 214 -11.68 13.00 -19.27
C GLU A 214 -12.66 11.95 -18.73
N GLU A 215 -12.42 10.66 -19.01
CA GLU A 215 -13.25 9.55 -18.49
C GLU A 215 -13.18 9.40 -16.96
N LEU A 216 -12.00 9.65 -16.37
CA LEU A 216 -11.88 9.67 -14.91
C LEU A 216 -12.68 10.80 -14.26
N ASN A 217 -13.02 11.85 -15.03
CA ASN A 217 -13.81 13.00 -14.62
C ASN A 217 -13.31 13.64 -13.32
N ILE A 218 -11.99 13.72 -13.18
CA ILE A 218 -11.35 14.32 -12.01
C ILE A 218 -11.34 15.82 -12.26
N ASN A 219 -12.40 16.51 -11.83
CA ASN A 219 -12.54 17.95 -11.99
C ASN A 219 -11.53 18.73 -11.12
N MET A 220 -10.23 18.62 -11.42
CA MET A 220 -9.16 19.39 -10.77
C MET A 220 -9.25 20.88 -11.14
N THR A 221 -9.80 21.18 -12.33
CA THR A 221 -10.02 22.54 -12.82
C THR A 221 -11.25 22.60 -13.74
N LYS A 222 -12.08 23.65 -13.62
CA LYS A 222 -13.24 23.90 -14.52
C LYS A 222 -12.85 24.50 -15.88
N SER A 223 -11.59 24.43 -16.26
CA SER A 223 -11.04 25.07 -17.45
C SER A 223 -10.57 24.00 -18.43
N SER A 224 -10.81 24.23 -19.73
CA SER A 224 -10.53 23.30 -20.82
C SER A 224 -9.17 23.56 -21.46
N LYS A 225 -8.19 24.08 -20.70
CA LYS A 225 -6.88 24.45 -21.24
C LYS A 225 -5.95 23.23 -21.29
N GLU A 226 -5.24 23.07 -22.39
CA GLU A 226 -4.28 21.97 -22.61
C GLU A 226 -3.22 21.85 -21.50
N ASN A 227 -2.75 22.98 -20.94
CA ASN A 227 -1.81 23.02 -19.82
C ASN A 227 -2.33 22.39 -18.52
N GLU A 228 -3.65 22.29 -18.33
CA GLU A 228 -4.25 21.65 -17.16
C GLU A 228 -4.27 20.13 -17.31
N PHE A 229 -4.48 19.61 -18.52
CA PHE A 229 -4.36 18.17 -18.79
C PHE A 229 -2.95 17.64 -18.55
N TYR A 230 -1.90 18.40 -18.87
CA TYR A 230 -0.52 17.98 -18.55
C TYR A 230 -0.31 17.80 -17.04
N GLN A 231 -0.90 18.69 -16.25
CA GLN A 231 -0.88 18.65 -14.79
C GLN A 231 -1.65 17.44 -14.24
N GLU A 232 -2.83 17.14 -14.79
CA GLU A 232 -3.61 15.95 -14.42
C GLU A 232 -2.89 14.65 -14.81
N ILE A 233 -2.29 14.60 -16.00
CA ILE A 233 -1.50 13.47 -16.48
C ILE A 233 -0.28 13.24 -15.58
N GLU A 234 0.38 14.31 -15.14
CA GLU A 234 1.49 14.24 -14.18
C GLU A 234 1.00 13.70 -12.84
N PHE A 235 -0.08 14.26 -12.29
CA PHE A 235 -0.67 13.82 -11.03
C PHE A 235 -1.09 12.35 -11.07
N PHE A 236 -1.74 11.92 -12.15
CA PHE A 236 -2.12 10.53 -12.37
C PHE A 236 -0.89 9.61 -12.42
N SER A 237 0.18 10.06 -13.08
CA SER A 237 1.44 9.31 -13.15
C SER A 237 2.12 9.17 -11.79
N ILE A 238 2.07 10.20 -10.95
CA ILE A 238 2.53 10.17 -9.55
C ILE A 238 1.65 9.21 -8.74
N SER A 239 0.33 9.33 -8.86
CA SER A 239 -0.65 8.53 -8.15
C SER A 239 -0.49 7.03 -8.45
N MET A 240 -0.30 6.64 -9.71
CA MET A 240 -0.03 5.24 -10.07
C MET A 240 1.26 4.70 -9.45
N LYS A 241 2.33 5.53 -9.34
CA LYS A 241 3.57 5.11 -8.67
C LYS A 241 3.34 4.91 -7.18
N TYR A 242 2.61 5.83 -6.56
CA TYR A 242 2.22 5.77 -5.14
C TYR A 242 1.41 4.51 -4.83
N LEU A 243 0.34 4.26 -5.60
CA LEU A 243 -0.50 3.07 -5.52
C LEU A 243 0.31 1.78 -5.74
N LEU A 244 1.24 1.77 -6.70
CA LEU A 244 2.07 0.60 -6.97
C LEU A 244 3.01 0.26 -5.81
N ASP A 245 3.63 1.27 -5.18
CA ASP A 245 4.52 1.06 -4.05
C ASP A 245 3.74 0.50 -2.84
N PHE A 246 2.58 1.06 -2.53
CA PHE A 246 1.69 0.50 -1.50
C PHE A 246 1.18 -0.91 -1.85
N ARG A 247 0.70 -1.12 -3.08
CA ARG A 247 0.23 -2.44 -3.54
C ARG A 247 1.30 -3.50 -3.36
N ASN A 248 2.56 -3.19 -3.67
CA ASN A 248 3.65 -4.15 -3.54
C ASN A 248 3.98 -4.41 -2.08
N GLY A 249 4.13 -3.37 -1.26
CA GLY A 249 4.42 -3.55 0.17
C GLY A 249 3.34 -4.38 0.87
N LEU A 250 2.07 -4.00 0.69
CA LEU A 250 0.94 -4.72 1.27
C LEU A 250 0.84 -6.17 0.77
N ALA A 251 1.07 -6.43 -0.52
CA ALA A 251 1.05 -7.78 -1.07
C ALA A 251 2.23 -8.65 -0.62
N HIS A 252 3.35 -8.05 -0.20
CA HIS A 252 4.49 -8.74 0.40
C HIS A 252 4.34 -8.95 1.92
N GLY A 253 3.29 -8.37 2.53
CA GLY A 253 3.04 -8.46 3.97
C GLY A 253 3.87 -7.45 4.78
N ASP A 254 4.34 -6.37 4.15
CA ASP A 254 5.01 -5.29 4.87
C ASP A 254 4.02 -4.59 5.81
N ILE A 255 4.52 -4.21 6.98
CA ILE A 255 3.80 -3.39 7.96
C ILE A 255 3.61 -1.99 7.36
N ILE A 256 2.43 -1.40 7.50
CA ILE A 256 2.02 -0.16 6.83
C ILE A 256 3.02 0.98 7.11
N ASN A 257 3.48 1.12 8.36
CA ASN A 257 4.46 2.15 8.75
C ASN A 257 5.87 1.98 8.15
N LYS A 258 6.13 0.88 7.45
CA LYS A 258 7.38 0.62 6.72
C LYS A 258 7.26 0.82 5.22
N ILE A 259 6.06 1.10 4.73
CA ILE A 259 5.81 1.33 3.31
C ILE A 259 5.99 2.81 2.99
N TYR A 260 7.03 3.12 2.23
CA TYR A 260 7.35 4.48 1.80
C TYR A 260 7.35 4.59 0.28
N PRO A 261 6.42 5.35 -0.32
CA PRO A 261 6.44 5.64 -1.74
C PRO A 261 7.74 6.31 -2.19
N ARG A 262 8.21 5.92 -3.37
CA ARG A 262 9.44 6.46 -3.96
C ARG A 262 9.27 7.89 -4.48
N VAL A 263 8.03 8.30 -4.70
CA VAL A 263 7.65 9.65 -5.13
C VAL A 263 6.94 10.39 -4.00
N ASP A 264 7.07 11.70 -3.99
CA ASP A 264 6.21 12.56 -3.20
C ASP A 264 4.83 12.66 -3.86
N ASN A 265 3.78 12.76 -3.04
CA ASN A 265 2.52 13.28 -3.51
C ASN A 265 2.66 14.75 -3.93
N ASN A 266 1.66 15.33 -4.59
CA ASN A 266 1.73 16.73 -5.01
C ASN A 266 0.63 17.54 -4.31
N ILE A 267 1.04 18.34 -3.33
CA ILE A 267 0.14 19.16 -2.52
C ILE A 267 -0.69 20.14 -3.36
N ASN A 268 -0.14 20.69 -4.45
CA ASN A 268 -0.88 21.61 -5.31
C ASN A 268 -2.05 20.90 -6.01
N HIS A 269 -1.85 19.65 -6.43
CA HIS A 269 -2.94 18.84 -6.99
C HIS A 269 -3.94 18.45 -5.90
N LEU A 270 -3.49 17.96 -4.75
CA LEU A 270 -4.37 17.62 -3.64
C LEU A 270 -5.25 18.80 -3.19
N ASN A 271 -4.67 19.99 -3.08
CA ASN A 271 -5.39 21.22 -2.71
C ASN A 271 -6.39 21.67 -3.77
N LYS A 272 -6.12 21.43 -5.06
CA LYS A 272 -7.11 21.68 -6.13
C LYS A 272 -8.34 20.80 -5.99
N PHE A 273 -8.15 19.53 -5.59
CA PHE A 273 -9.25 18.58 -5.44
C PHE A 273 -10.03 18.78 -4.13
N TYR A 274 -9.33 18.86 -3.00
CA TYR A 274 -9.95 18.85 -1.67
C TYR A 274 -10.02 20.21 -0.98
N GLY A 275 -9.12 21.13 -1.33
CA GLY A 275 -8.89 22.36 -0.58
C GLY A 275 -8.11 22.17 0.73
N PRO A 276 -7.75 23.29 1.40
CA PRO A 276 -6.82 23.28 2.54
C PRO A 276 -7.38 22.64 3.82
N ASN A 277 -8.69 22.41 3.90
CA ASN A 277 -9.33 21.79 5.07
C ASN A 277 -9.03 20.29 5.19
N VAL A 278 -8.65 19.63 4.09
CA VAL A 278 -8.30 18.20 4.09
C VAL A 278 -6.81 18.03 4.30
N ILE A 279 -5.99 18.84 3.64
CA ILE A 279 -4.54 18.87 3.84
C ILE A 279 -4.03 20.30 3.67
N SER A 280 -3.42 20.84 4.71
CA SER A 280 -2.81 22.17 4.65
C SER A 280 -1.33 22.10 4.21
N ASP A 281 -0.80 23.20 3.68
CA ASP A 281 0.64 23.30 3.36
C ASP A 281 1.52 23.04 4.59
N SER A 282 1.09 23.49 5.78
CA SER A 282 1.84 23.26 7.02
C SER A 282 1.88 21.77 7.38
N GLU A 283 0.75 21.05 7.30
CA GLU A 283 0.71 19.61 7.53
C GLU A 283 1.58 18.84 6.52
N TYR A 284 1.48 19.22 5.24
CA TYR A 284 2.26 18.61 4.17
C TYR A 284 3.77 18.83 4.32
N ASN A 285 4.17 20.05 4.67
CA ASN A 285 5.58 20.38 4.93
C ASN A 285 6.15 19.64 6.15
N ASN A 286 5.29 19.28 7.10
CA ASN A 286 5.64 18.42 8.24
C ASN A 286 5.62 16.91 7.88
N GLY A 287 5.40 16.56 6.61
CA GLY A 287 5.47 15.20 6.08
C GLY A 287 4.13 14.49 5.90
N LEU A 288 3.04 15.02 6.45
CA LEU A 288 1.72 14.37 6.36
C LEU A 288 1.20 14.39 4.91
N GLY A 289 0.71 13.26 4.41
CA GLY A 289 0.17 13.14 3.06
C GLY A 289 1.23 13.08 1.94
N ARG A 290 2.52 13.15 2.30
CA ARG A 290 3.63 13.20 1.35
C ARG A 290 4.09 11.81 0.89
N LYS A 291 4.35 10.91 1.85
CA LYS A 291 4.84 9.53 1.65
C LYS A 291 4.33 8.58 2.73
N ASP A 292 3.08 8.73 3.12
CA ASP A 292 2.43 7.98 4.20
C ASP A 292 1.10 7.36 3.77
N ILE A 293 0.45 6.65 4.69
CA ILE A 293 -0.90 6.12 4.48
C ILE A 293 -1.92 7.24 4.21
N TYR A 294 -1.76 8.42 4.82
CA TYR A 294 -2.70 9.51 4.59
C TYR A 294 -2.68 9.97 3.12
N GLY A 295 -1.50 10.04 2.50
CA GLY A 295 -1.35 10.31 1.07
C GLY A 295 -2.00 9.23 0.21
N LEU A 296 -1.97 7.96 0.63
CA LEU A 296 -2.70 6.89 -0.03
C LEU A 296 -4.21 7.12 0.07
N LEU A 297 -4.73 7.45 1.25
CA LEU A 297 -6.16 7.72 1.47
C LEU A 297 -6.65 8.88 0.61
N LEU A 298 -5.84 9.95 0.47
CA LEU A 298 -6.15 11.07 -0.40
C LEU A 298 -6.24 10.66 -1.88
N ILE A 299 -5.33 9.80 -2.34
CA ILE A 299 -5.36 9.26 -3.71
C ILE A 299 -6.57 8.35 -3.89
N LEU A 300 -6.84 7.46 -2.94
CA LEU A 300 -8.03 6.60 -2.99
C LEU A 300 -9.31 7.44 -3.03
N GLY A 301 -9.44 8.50 -2.23
CA GLY A 301 -10.62 9.38 -2.28
C GLY A 301 -10.85 10.08 -3.62
N ILE A 302 -9.79 10.24 -4.44
CA ILE A 302 -9.92 10.79 -5.80
C ILE A 302 -10.37 9.72 -6.80
N PHE A 303 -9.77 8.54 -6.74
CA PHE A 303 -9.87 7.55 -7.81
C PHE A 303 -10.79 6.36 -7.53
N LEU A 304 -11.28 6.22 -6.30
CA LEU A 304 -12.13 5.09 -5.95
C LEU A 304 -13.51 5.24 -6.62
N PRO A 305 -14.04 4.18 -7.26
CA PRO A 305 -15.39 4.21 -7.79
C PRO A 305 -16.43 4.44 -6.68
N SER A 306 -17.48 5.19 -7.01
CA SER A 306 -18.50 5.62 -6.03
C SER A 306 -19.11 4.48 -5.21
N GLN A 307 -19.32 3.30 -5.82
CA GLN A 307 -19.89 2.13 -5.14
C GLN A 307 -19.00 1.56 -4.02
N GLU A 308 -17.69 1.80 -4.04
CA GLU A 308 -16.76 1.26 -3.06
C GLU A 308 -16.57 2.19 -1.85
N ILE A 309 -16.85 3.49 -2.02
CA ILE A 309 -16.48 4.54 -1.06
C ILE A 309 -17.13 4.34 0.30
N VAL A 310 -18.44 4.05 0.31
CA VAL A 310 -19.20 3.92 1.56
C VAL A 310 -18.69 2.74 2.37
N ILE A 311 -18.56 1.57 1.72
CA ILE A 311 -18.09 0.33 2.35
C ILE A 311 -16.65 0.51 2.84
N PHE A 312 -15.78 1.09 2.02
CA PHE A 312 -14.39 1.34 2.41
C PHE A 312 -14.29 2.24 3.64
N ARG A 313 -15.03 3.35 3.66
CA ARG A 313 -15.02 4.29 4.78
C ARG A 313 -15.50 3.63 6.07
N GLU A 314 -16.66 2.96 6.05
CA GLU A 314 -17.24 2.33 7.24
C GLU A 314 -16.33 1.26 7.84
N LEU A 315 -15.70 0.43 7.00
CA LEU A 315 -14.74 -0.58 7.45
C LEU A 315 -13.48 0.07 8.02
N LEU A 316 -12.93 1.09 7.35
CA LEU A 316 -11.73 1.78 7.82
C LEU A 316 -12.00 2.48 9.17
N GLU A 317 -13.10 3.20 9.31
CA GLU A 317 -13.51 3.84 10.56
C GLU A 317 -13.67 2.81 11.69
N SER A 318 -14.30 1.66 11.40
CA SER A 318 -14.45 0.58 12.37
C SER A 318 -13.10 0.03 12.85
N TYR A 319 -12.14 -0.19 11.94
CA TYR A 319 -10.80 -0.64 12.33
C TYR A 319 -10.01 0.42 13.09
N LEU A 320 -10.15 1.70 12.75
CA LEU A 320 -9.51 2.79 13.49
C LEU A 320 -10.07 2.92 14.92
N GLN A 321 -11.38 2.74 15.10
CA GLN A 321 -12.02 2.70 16.42
C GLN A 321 -11.56 1.49 17.25
N LEU A 322 -11.39 0.32 16.61
CA LEU A 322 -10.83 -0.86 17.27
C LEU A 322 -9.38 -0.61 17.70
N LEU A 323 -8.56 0.03 16.87
CA LEU A 323 -7.19 0.38 17.20
C LEU A 323 -7.11 1.34 18.40
N GLU A 324 -7.98 2.35 18.42
CA GLU A 324 -8.12 3.29 19.54
C GLU A 324 -8.48 2.57 20.84
N LYS A 325 -9.39 1.60 20.79
CA LYS A 325 -9.80 0.82 21.96
C LYS A 325 -8.69 -0.09 22.49
N GLU A 326 -7.87 -0.67 21.62
CA GLU A 326 -6.82 -1.62 22.00
C GLU A 326 -5.53 -0.97 22.51
N PHE A 327 -5.26 0.28 22.10
CA PHE A 327 -3.99 0.94 22.37
C PHE A 327 -4.15 2.31 23.05
N LEU A 328 -3.79 3.40 22.38
CA LEU A 328 -3.94 4.77 22.85
C LEU A 328 -4.94 5.50 21.94
N PRO A 329 -5.60 6.57 22.43
CA PRO A 329 -6.49 7.39 21.63
C PRO A 329 -5.88 7.82 20.29
N LEU A 330 -6.70 7.99 19.25
CA LEU A 330 -6.21 8.47 17.96
C LEU A 330 -5.63 9.89 18.03
N SER A 331 -5.91 10.64 19.10
CA SER A 331 -5.27 11.92 19.40
C SER A 331 -3.79 11.78 19.82
N ASP A 332 -3.34 10.60 20.24
CA ASP A 332 -1.93 10.31 20.51
C ASP A 332 -1.16 10.06 19.20
N SER A 333 0.02 10.66 19.06
CA SER A 333 0.84 10.55 17.85
C SER A 333 1.39 9.14 17.63
N ARG A 334 1.53 8.32 18.68
CA ARG A 334 2.02 6.94 18.59
C ARG A 334 1.02 6.06 17.85
N THR A 335 -0.26 6.10 18.23
CA THR A 335 -1.34 5.34 17.54
C THR A 335 -1.38 5.67 16.06
N ARG A 336 -1.30 6.95 15.71
CA ARG A 336 -1.33 7.38 14.30
C ARG A 336 -0.10 6.94 13.51
N ARG A 337 1.06 6.88 14.16
CA ARG A 337 2.32 6.43 13.55
C ARG A 337 2.41 4.90 13.40
N ILE A 338 1.63 4.12 14.15
CA ILE A 338 1.53 2.66 13.94
C ILE A 338 1.09 2.36 12.51
N LEU A 339 0.21 3.19 11.94
CA LEU A 339 -0.26 3.06 10.56
C LEU A 339 0.57 3.88 9.56
N GLY A 340 1.72 4.43 9.96
CA GLY A 340 2.60 5.18 9.06
C GLY A 340 2.31 6.67 8.92
N GLY A 341 1.35 7.22 9.67
CA GLY A 341 1.09 8.66 9.72
C GLY A 341 -0.35 9.02 9.36
N LEU A 342 -1.12 9.43 10.36
CA LEU A 342 -2.48 9.95 10.20
C LEU A 342 -2.61 11.33 10.87
N PRO A 343 -3.52 12.19 10.41
CA PRO A 343 -3.90 13.42 11.10
C PRO A 343 -4.63 13.12 12.42
N SER A 344 -4.54 14.03 13.39
CA SER A 344 -5.22 13.90 14.70
C SER A 344 -6.75 13.87 14.58
N ASN A 345 -7.31 14.53 13.57
CA ASN A 345 -8.74 14.57 13.25
C ASN A 345 -9.08 13.67 12.05
N ILE A 346 -8.48 12.48 11.98
CA ILE A 346 -8.66 11.55 10.86
C ILE A 346 -10.14 11.22 10.60
N MET A 347 -10.97 11.02 11.62
CA MET A 347 -12.39 10.72 11.44
C MET A 347 -13.13 11.83 10.67
N ASP A 348 -12.87 13.10 11.01
CA ASP A 348 -13.46 14.23 10.29
C ASP A 348 -12.93 14.30 8.85
N LYS A 349 -11.63 14.07 8.67
CA LYS A 349 -11.00 14.09 7.35
C LYS A 349 -11.48 12.95 6.46
N LEU A 350 -11.76 11.76 7.00
CA LEU A 350 -12.39 10.67 6.24
C LEU A 350 -13.78 11.07 5.74
N ASN A 351 -14.56 11.80 6.52
CA ASN A 351 -15.84 12.35 6.06
C ASN A 351 -15.67 13.41 4.97
N LEU A 352 -14.61 14.22 5.00
CA LEU A 352 -14.33 15.17 3.92
C LEU A 352 -13.84 14.50 2.65
N ILE A 353 -13.03 13.43 2.77
CA ILE A 353 -12.46 12.68 1.65
C ILE A 353 -13.52 11.78 1.00
N PHE A 354 -14.29 11.05 1.81
CA PHE A 354 -15.18 9.98 1.38
C PHE A 354 -16.68 10.27 1.64
N GLY A 355 -17.03 11.40 2.26
CA GLY A 355 -18.42 11.70 2.65
C GLY A 355 -19.18 12.67 1.74
N LYS A 356 -18.50 13.45 0.89
CA LYS A 356 -19.19 14.29 -0.10
C LYS A 356 -19.46 13.50 -1.37
N GLN A 357 -20.73 13.42 -1.75
CA GLN A 357 -21.18 13.12 -3.10
C GLN A 357 -20.66 14.19 -4.08
N ASN A 358 -19.37 14.20 -4.39
CA ASN A 358 -18.78 15.00 -5.47
C ASN A 358 -19.01 14.37 -6.85
N TYR A 359 -19.88 13.37 -6.95
CA TYR A 359 -20.33 12.82 -8.23
C TYR A 359 -21.58 13.59 -8.68
N LYS A 360 -21.39 14.79 -9.22
CA LYS A 360 -22.33 15.25 -10.25
C LYS A 360 -22.09 14.36 -11.45
N PHE A 361 -22.78 13.22 -11.52
CA PHE A 361 -23.13 12.67 -12.81
C PHE A 361 -23.87 13.80 -13.54
N SER A 362 -23.33 14.23 -14.68
CA SER A 362 -24.06 15.06 -15.63
C SER A 362 -25.25 14.23 -16.14
N SER A 363 -26.35 14.26 -15.42
CA SER A 363 -27.63 13.65 -15.82
C SER A 363 -28.33 14.44 -16.93
N ASN A 364 -27.59 15.09 -17.83
CA ASN A 364 -28.14 16.01 -18.83
C ASN A 364 -27.88 15.58 -20.29
N GLU A 365 -27.50 14.33 -20.56
CA GLU A 365 -27.26 13.87 -21.95
C GLU A 365 -28.04 12.59 -22.33
N PHE A 366 -29.05 12.17 -21.56
CA PHE A 366 -29.87 10.99 -21.90
C PHE A 366 -31.38 11.24 -21.98
N GLU A 367 -31.85 12.49 -21.99
CA GLU A 367 -33.29 12.80 -22.14
C GLU A 367 -33.71 13.36 -23.51
N GLU A 368 -32.80 13.58 -24.46
CA GLU A 368 -33.17 13.97 -25.83
C GLU A 368 -32.75 12.88 -26.81
N ASP A 369 -33.59 11.85 -27.00
CA ASP A 369 -33.68 11.05 -28.25
C ASP A 369 -34.77 9.95 -28.22
N PHE A 370 -35.72 9.98 -27.27
CA PHE A 370 -36.84 9.02 -27.23
C PHE A 370 -38.23 9.64 -27.41
N ASP A 371 -38.34 10.84 -28.00
CA ASP A 371 -39.61 11.39 -28.50
C ASP A 371 -39.56 11.51 -30.04
N GLY A 372 -39.74 10.36 -30.69
CA GLY A 372 -39.70 10.26 -32.15
C GLY A 372 -40.26 8.94 -32.68
N ALA A 373 -41.30 8.38 -32.05
CA ALA A 373 -42.06 7.28 -32.61
C ALA A 373 -43.50 7.25 -32.05
N HIS A 374 -44.36 8.09 -32.63
CA HIS A 374 -45.80 7.82 -32.73
C HIS A 374 -46.32 8.23 -34.10
#